data_AF-A0A2S2QHW0-F1
#
_entry.id   AF-A0A2S2QHW0-F1
#
_cell.length_a   1.000
_cell.length_b   1.000
_cell.length_c   1.000
_cell.angle_alpha   90.00
_cell.angle_beta   90.00
_cell.angle_gamma   90.00
#
_symmetry.space_group_name_H-M   'P 1'
#
loop_
_entity.id
_entity.type
_entity.pdbx_description
1 polymer ?
#
loop_
_entity_poly.entity_id
_entity_poly.type
_entity_poly.pdbx_seq_one_letter_code
_entity_poly.pdbx_strand_id
1 'polypeptide(L)'
;MSILWPDIIMYENVLLFVSDAAPYMIKAGNALNAFFPKMIHLTCLAHAFHRITETIRSKFTKVDELISSVKKIFLKAPSRVEIFKNMYPDLSLPPQPIVTR
;
A
#
# COMPACT_ATOMS: atom_id res chain seq x y z
N MET A 1 9.45 -19.24 -12.36
CA MET A 1 8.08 -18.80 -12.74
C MET A 1 7.64 -19.66 -13.90
N SER A 2 6.57 -20.45 -13.74
CA SER A 2 5.92 -21.15 -14.85
C SER A 2 4.97 -20.20 -15.57
N ILE A 3 4.94 -20.25 -16.89
CA ILE A 3 3.94 -19.53 -17.69
C ILE A 3 2.60 -20.25 -17.48
N LEU A 4 1.56 -19.50 -17.08
CA LEU A 4 0.25 -20.08 -16.73
C LEU A 4 -0.45 -20.71 -17.95
N TRP A 5 -0.26 -20.12 -19.14
CA TRP A 5 -0.77 -20.61 -20.43
C TRP A 5 0.26 -20.40 -21.54
N PRO A 6 1.11 -21.40 -21.85
CA PRO A 6 2.20 -21.23 -22.80
C PRO A 6 1.75 -21.04 -24.25
N ASP A 7 0.58 -21.57 -24.62
CA ASP A 7 0.10 -21.55 -26.01
C ASP A 7 -1.08 -20.61 -26.24
N ILE A 8 -2.17 -20.77 -25.47
CA ILE A 8 -3.43 -20.03 -25.66
C ILE A 8 -3.98 -19.57 -24.31
N ILE A 9 -4.35 -18.29 -24.20
CA ILE A 9 -5.00 -17.72 -23.03
C ILE A 9 -6.41 -18.30 -22.89
N MET A 10 -6.69 -18.96 -21.76
CA MET A 10 -8.01 -19.47 -21.44
C MET A 10 -8.85 -18.39 -20.76
N TYR A 11 -9.36 -17.42 -21.55
CA TYR A 11 -10.09 -16.25 -21.04
C TYR A 11 -11.26 -16.61 -20.11
N GLU A 12 -11.99 -17.67 -20.43
CA GLU A 12 -13.12 -18.20 -19.64
C GLU A 12 -12.71 -18.76 -18.26
N ASN A 13 -11.42 -19.03 -18.06
CA ASN A 13 -10.88 -19.61 -16.83
C ASN A 13 -10.28 -18.55 -15.89
N VAL A 14 -10.30 -17.27 -16.28
CA VAL A 14 -10.03 -16.16 -15.35
C VAL A 14 -11.30 -15.89 -14.56
N LEU A 15 -11.33 -16.35 -13.32
CA LEU A 15 -12.53 -16.27 -12.47
C LEU A 15 -12.47 -15.14 -11.44
N LEU A 16 -11.28 -14.78 -10.96
CA LEU A 16 -11.13 -13.84 -9.87
C LEU A 16 -10.07 -12.79 -10.20
N PHE A 17 -10.45 -11.53 -10.05
CA PHE A 17 -9.53 -10.40 -9.97
C PHE A 17 -9.49 -9.93 -8.53
N VAL A 18 -8.47 -10.34 -7.78
CA VAL A 18 -8.32 -10.00 -6.36
C VAL A 18 -7.42 -8.77 -6.23
N SER A 19 -7.99 -7.63 -5.87
CA SER A 19 -7.25 -6.37 -5.73
C SER A 19 -7.90 -5.43 -4.71
N ASP A 20 -7.27 -4.29 -4.41
CA ASP A 20 -7.92 -3.29 -3.55
C ASP A 20 -9.20 -2.73 -4.20
N ALA A 21 -10.01 -2.04 -3.41
CA ALA A 21 -11.22 -1.38 -3.90
C ALA A 21 -10.98 0.10 -4.28
N ALA A 22 -9.75 0.48 -4.61
CA ALA A 22 -9.48 1.83 -5.08
C ALA A 22 -10.24 2.08 -6.39
N PRO A 23 -10.71 3.32 -6.65
CA PRO A 23 -11.52 3.62 -7.83
C PRO A 23 -10.89 3.21 -9.16
N TYR A 24 -9.55 3.26 -9.27
CA TYR A 24 -8.85 2.83 -10.48
C TYR A 24 -8.80 1.30 -10.62
N MET A 25 -8.72 0.53 -9.52
CA MET A 25 -8.77 -0.93 -9.58
C MET A 25 -10.16 -1.43 -9.94
N ILE A 26 -11.21 -0.79 -9.45
CA ILE A 26 -12.59 -1.08 -9.88
C ILE A 26 -12.76 -0.80 -11.38
N LYS A 27 -12.24 0.33 -11.87
CA LYS A 27 -12.26 0.65 -13.32
C LYS A 27 -11.48 -0.37 -14.14
N ALA A 28 -10.31 -0.80 -13.66
CA ALA A 28 -9.52 -1.83 -14.31
C ALA A 28 -10.27 -3.16 -14.36
N GLY A 29 -10.88 -3.60 -13.26
CA GLY A 29 -11.72 -4.80 -13.20
C GLY A 29 -12.88 -4.74 -14.19
N ASN A 30 -13.57 -3.59 -14.28
CA ASN A 30 -14.66 -3.40 -15.24
C ASN A 30 -14.17 -3.46 -16.70
N ALA A 31 -13.01 -2.86 -17.00
CA ALA A 31 -12.42 -2.92 -18.33
C ALA A 31 -11.98 -4.35 -18.70
N LEU A 32 -11.42 -5.09 -17.75
CA LEU A 32 -10.98 -6.47 -17.93
C LEU A 32 -12.16 -7.44 -18.12
N ASN A 33 -13.32 -7.14 -17.56
CA ASN A 33 -14.52 -7.98 -17.71
C ASN A 33 -14.96 -8.15 -19.18
N ALA A 34 -14.64 -7.20 -20.06
CA ALA A 34 -14.88 -7.32 -21.49
C ALA A 34 -14.07 -8.46 -22.15
N PHE A 35 -12.91 -8.80 -21.59
CA PHE A 35 -12.04 -9.87 -22.06
C PHE A 35 -12.23 -11.17 -21.29
N PHE A 36 -12.65 -11.08 -20.02
CA PHE A 36 -12.79 -12.21 -19.10
C PHE A 36 -14.23 -12.26 -18.55
N PRO A 37 -15.20 -12.79 -19.33
CA PRO A 37 -16.63 -12.62 -19.04
C PRO A 37 -17.11 -13.34 -17.77
N LYS A 38 -16.34 -14.30 -17.24
CA LYS A 38 -16.62 -15.02 -15.98
C LYS A 38 -15.87 -14.45 -14.77
N MET A 39 -15.06 -13.41 -14.97
CA MET A 39 -14.23 -12.84 -13.92
C MET A 39 -15.07 -11.98 -12.97
N ILE A 40 -14.84 -12.16 -11.67
CA ILE A 40 -15.42 -11.33 -10.61
C ILE A 40 -14.30 -10.52 -9.96
N HIS A 41 -14.52 -9.22 -9.76
CA HIS A 41 -13.63 -8.38 -8.94
C HIS A 41 -13.92 -8.64 -7.45
N LEU A 42 -12.92 -9.12 -6.73
CA LEU A 42 -12.97 -9.35 -5.29
C LEU A 42 -12.04 -8.37 -4.58
N THR A 43 -12.59 -7.62 -3.63
CA THR A 43 -11.77 -6.75 -2.76
C THR A 43 -10.84 -7.62 -1.91
N CYS A 44 -9.55 -7.33 -1.95
CA CYS A 44 -8.56 -8.09 -1.21
C CYS A 44 -8.75 -7.93 0.31
N LEU A 45 -8.46 -9.00 1.05
CA LEU A 45 -8.61 -9.02 2.50
C LEU A 45 -7.75 -7.96 3.18
N ALA A 46 -6.57 -7.66 2.63
CA ALA A 46 -5.70 -6.58 3.11
C ALA A 46 -6.41 -5.22 3.06
N HIS A 47 -7.15 -4.92 1.99
CA HIS A 47 -7.93 -3.69 1.90
C HIS A 47 -9.09 -3.68 2.90
N ALA A 48 -9.77 -4.82 3.10
CA ALA A 48 -10.82 -4.93 4.11
C ALA A 48 -10.29 -4.65 5.52
N PHE A 49 -9.15 -5.24 5.90
CA PHE A 49 -8.49 -4.97 7.17
C PHE A 49 -8.07 -3.50 7.28
N HIS A 50 -7.53 -2.91 6.22
CA HIS A 50 -7.19 -1.50 6.21
C HIS A 50 -8.41 -0.60 6.54
N ARG A 51 -9.59 -0.86 5.96
CA ARG A 51 -10.81 -0.08 6.28
C ARG A 51 -11.27 -0.25 7.72
N ILE A 52 -11.15 -1.46 8.27
CA ILE A 52 -11.45 -1.72 9.69
C ILE A 52 -10.49 -0.91 10.57
N THR A 53 -9.19 -0.95 10.27
CA THR A 53 -8.19 -0.21 11.05
C THR A 53 -8.37 1.31 10.93
N GLU A 54 -8.74 1.83 9.77
CA GLU A 54 -9.06 3.26 9.61
C GLU A 54 -10.27 3.68 10.44
N THR A 55 -11.28 2.80 10.52
CA THR A 55 -12.44 3.04 11.39
C THR A 55 -12.02 3.09 12.85
N ILE A 56 -11.20 2.15 13.32
CA ILE A 56 -10.65 2.15 14.68
C ILE A 56 -9.83 3.43 14.91
N ARG A 57 -8.90 3.76 14.02
CA ARG A 57 -8.07 4.97 14.09
C ARG A 57 -8.91 6.23 14.25
N SER A 58 -10.02 6.34 13.51
CA SER A 58 -10.95 7.49 13.61
C SER A 58 -11.59 7.65 15.00
N LYS A 59 -11.68 6.57 15.79
CA LYS A 59 -12.26 6.58 17.15
C LYS A 59 -11.23 6.88 18.24
N PHE A 60 -9.93 6.70 17.96
CA PHE A 60 -8.87 6.84 18.96
C PHE A 60 -7.86 7.93 18.56
N THR A 61 -8.35 9.16 18.34
CA THR A 61 -7.54 10.30 17.88
C THR A 61 -6.33 10.61 18.77
N LYS A 62 -6.44 10.45 20.09
CA LYS A 62 -5.31 10.63 21.03
C LYS A 62 -4.16 9.66 20.79
N VAL A 63 -4.44 8.44 20.33
CA VAL A 63 -3.40 7.47 19.97
C VAL A 63 -2.68 7.92 18.71
N ASP A 64 -3.41 8.45 17.73
CA ASP A 64 -2.84 9.03 16.50
C ASP A 64 -1.96 10.26 16.82
N GLU A 65 -2.39 11.12 17.74
CA GLU A 65 -1.61 12.25 18.25
C GLU A 65 -0.32 11.82 18.96
N LEU A 66 -0.39 10.77 19.80
CA LEU A 66 0.77 10.20 20.46
C LEU A 66 1.77 9.66 19.42
N ILE A 67 1.30 8.84 18.48
CA ILE A 67 2.14 8.27 17.41
C ILE A 67 2.75 9.39 16.56
N SER A 68 1.98 10.41 16.21
CA SER A 68 2.44 11.60 15.47
C SER A 68 3.53 12.35 16.24
N SER A 69 3.36 12.52 17.55
CA SER A 69 4.33 13.18 18.43
C SER A 69 5.64 12.38 18.51
N VAL A 70 5.55 11.06 18.66
CA VAL A 70 6.70 10.17 18.66
C VAL A 70 7.45 10.23 17.31
N LYS A 71 6.72 10.15 16.18
CA LYS A 71 7.32 10.29 14.84
C LYS A 71 8.04 11.62 14.68
N LYS A 72 7.47 12.73 15.17
CA LYS A 72 8.10 14.06 15.13
C LYS A 72 9.41 14.09 15.92
N ILE A 73 9.45 13.49 17.11
CA ILE A 73 10.68 13.40 17.93
C ILE A 73 11.78 12.66 17.18
N PHE A 74 11.46 11.51 16.57
CA PHE A 74 12.47 10.70 15.86
C PHE A 74 12.90 11.28 14.52
N LEU A 75 11.97 11.90 13.77
CA LEU A 75 12.26 12.55 12.49
C LEU A 75 13.03 13.86 12.69
N LYS A 76 12.66 14.65 13.71
CA LYS A 76 13.30 15.91 14.08
C LYS A 76 14.23 15.71 15.27
N ALA A 77 15.19 14.80 15.14
CA ALA A 77 16.26 14.64 16.12
C ALA A 77 17.59 15.18 15.56
N PRO A 78 17.87 16.50 15.65
CA PRO A 78 19.10 17.10 15.15
C PRO A 78 20.35 16.39 15.66
N SER A 79 20.36 15.99 16.93
CA SER A 79 21.48 15.25 17.54
C SER A 79 21.77 13.94 16.82
N ARG A 80 20.75 13.17 16.42
CA ARG A 80 20.93 11.93 15.66
C ARG A 80 21.43 12.20 14.25
N VAL A 81 20.95 13.27 13.62
CA VAL A 81 21.39 13.70 12.28
C VAL A 81 22.85 14.14 12.32
N GLU A 82 23.25 14.89 13.34
CA GLU A 82 24.62 15.37 13.54
C GLU A 82 25.58 14.20 13.82
N ILE A 83 25.20 13.29 14.73
CA ILE A 83 25.96 12.07 15.01
C ILE A 83 26.15 11.22 13.73
N PHE A 84 25.11 11.09 12.90
CA PHE A 84 25.19 10.37 11.63
C PHE A 84 26.16 11.04 10.65
N LYS A 85 26.06 12.37 10.47
CA LYS A 85 26.97 13.13 9.60
C LYS A 85 28.43 13.07 10.07
N ASN A 86 28.65 13.06 11.39
CA ASN A 86 30.00 12.96 11.96
C ASN A 86 30.61 11.57 11.75
N MET A 87 29.83 10.50 11.88
CA MET A 87 30.32 9.14 11.63
C MET A 87 30.44 8.81 10.14
N TYR A 88 29.59 9.40 9.29
CA TYR A 88 29.47 9.07 7.87
C TYR A 88 29.33 10.33 7.01
N PRO A 89 30.40 11.13 6.83
CA PRO A 89 30.33 12.43 6.16
C PRO A 89 29.96 12.35 4.68
N ASP A 90 30.33 11.24 4.02
CA ASP A 90 30.10 11.05 2.58
C ASP A 90 28.75 10.40 2.25
N LEU A 91 28.00 9.92 3.26
CA LEU A 91 26.66 9.37 3.05
C LEU A 91 25.60 10.47 3.15
N SER A 92 24.72 10.53 2.15
CA SER A 92 23.54 11.37 2.19
C SER A 92 22.55 10.91 3.25
N LEU A 93 21.74 11.84 3.76
CA LEU A 93 20.64 11.47 4.65
C LEU A 93 19.62 10.61 3.89
N PRO A 94 18.94 9.68 4.59
CA PRO A 94 17.85 8.91 4.00
C PRO A 94 16.80 9.85 3.37
N PRO A 95 16.21 9.45 2.23
CA PRO A 95 15.15 10.24 1.62
C PRO A 95 13.98 10.42 2.61
N GLN A 96 13.27 11.53 2.47
CA GLN A 96 12.03 11.76 3.20
C GLN A 96 11.05 10.63 2.91
N PRO A 97 10.35 10.08 3.92
CA PRO A 97 9.32 9.08 3.69
C PRO A 97 8.29 9.61 2.68
N ILE A 98 8.07 8.85 1.61
CA ILE A 98 6.99 9.16 0.66
C ILE A 98 5.68 8.89 1.40
N VAL A 99 4.84 9.92 1.54
CA VAL A 99 3.51 9.76 2.11
C VAL A 99 2.63 9.10 1.05
N THR A 100 2.54 7.78 1.08
CA THR A 100 1.49 7.06 0.35
C THR A 100 0.21 7.19 1.16
N ARG A 101 -0.75 7.93 0.62
CA ARG A 101 -2.07 8.15 1.20
C ARG A 101 -2.86 6.85 1.35
#